data_AF-A0AB38Z832-F1
#
_entry.id   AF-A0AB38Z832-F1
#
_cell.length_a   1.000
_cell.length_b   1.000
_cell.length_c   1.000
_cell.angle_alpha   90.00
_cell.angle_beta   90.00
_cell.angle_gamma   90.00
#
_symmetry.space_group_name_H-M   'P 1'
#
loop_
_entity.id
_entity.type
_entity.pdbx_description
1 polymer ?
#
loop_
_entity_poly.entity_id
_entity_poly.type
_entity_poly.pdbx_seq_one_letter_code
_entity_poly.pdbx_strand_id
1 'polypeptide(L)'
;MSSSVIALPAPENDHDGAQGFCAKCHKIWLLETEQGVCRWCGQPSSCQTTRTIALRSFKSNGSRSRKQVPVKSNGYDHLEGEWLIYYRVASQFAHKALSEDREDLLHDIIITLADVERNNGHKPFTEAIMYRIASRAVADYWRSHYEITNGLDCGHCSKAQRHTCRKNDLYTECPKAIKLERLNKPVLDAEGNVTELGELIADDKTLDLPDWTNPSFFLLGYPQRLIQIAEKIQNGENLTPTDSQYLWRFRKREQKELLAV
;
A
#
# COMPACT_ATOMS: atom_id res chain seq x y z
N MET A 1 17.77 42.08 45.26
CA MET A 1 16.90 41.11 45.98
C MET A 1 16.56 40.02 44.99
N SER A 2 17.16 38.85 45.20
CA SER A 2 16.94 37.65 44.40
C SER A 2 15.59 37.07 44.75
N SER A 3 14.70 36.93 43.77
CA SER A 3 13.45 36.19 43.93
C SER A 3 13.44 35.06 42.91
N SER A 4 13.94 33.92 43.34
CA SER A 4 13.76 32.64 42.67
C SER A 4 12.29 32.23 42.79
N VAL A 5 11.58 32.12 41.67
CA VAL A 5 10.24 31.53 41.63
C VAL A 5 10.41 30.04 41.31
N ILE A 6 10.16 29.21 42.31
CA ILE A 6 10.12 27.76 42.23
C ILE A 6 8.83 27.38 41.52
N ALA A 7 8.94 26.69 40.38
CA ALA A 7 7.80 26.10 39.69
C ALA A 7 7.31 24.85 40.45
N LEU A 8 6.00 24.75 40.65
CA LEU A 8 5.31 23.58 41.20
C LEU A 8 5.35 22.42 40.17
N PRO A 9 5.48 21.15 40.61
CA PRO A 9 5.42 20.01 39.72
C PRO A 9 3.99 19.76 39.21
N ALA A 10 3.89 19.36 37.94
CA ALA A 10 2.65 19.00 37.27
C ALA A 10 1.99 17.76 37.91
N PRO A 11 0.65 17.64 37.92
CA PRO A 11 -0.03 16.45 38.41
C PRO A 11 0.15 15.27 37.44
N GLU A 12 0.68 14.17 37.96
CA GLU A 12 0.69 12.84 37.36
C GLU A 12 -0.76 12.42 37.08
N ASN A 13 -1.08 12.13 35.82
CA ASN A 13 -2.42 11.76 35.38
C ASN A 13 -2.47 10.22 35.16
N ASP A 14 -2.29 9.47 36.24
CA ASP A 14 -2.53 8.02 36.27
C ASP A 14 -4.00 7.77 36.66
N HIS A 15 -4.89 7.79 35.67
CA HIS A 15 -6.29 7.41 35.84
C HIS A 15 -6.63 6.17 35.00
N ASP A 16 -6.07 5.02 35.39
CA ASP A 16 -6.63 3.70 35.07
C ASP A 16 -7.90 3.47 35.91
N GLY A 17 -8.95 4.23 35.60
CA GLY A 17 -10.27 4.04 36.21
C GLY A 17 -10.90 2.73 35.73
N ALA A 18 -11.27 1.84 36.64
CA ALA A 18 -11.94 0.59 36.30
C ALA A 18 -13.24 0.87 35.51
N GLN A 19 -13.36 0.31 34.30
CA GLN A 19 -14.53 0.46 33.46
C GLN A 19 -15.57 -0.61 33.82
N GLY A 20 -16.79 -0.18 34.12
CA GLY A 20 -17.95 -1.04 34.32
C GLY A 20 -18.66 -1.30 32.99
N PHE A 21 -19.00 -2.55 32.71
CA PHE A 21 -19.78 -2.95 31.54
C PHE A 21 -21.06 -3.68 31.96
N CYS A 22 -22.20 -3.29 31.39
CA CYS A 22 -23.46 -4.00 31.57
C CYS A 22 -23.78 -4.87 30.35
N ALA A 23 -23.75 -6.20 30.50
CA ALA A 23 -24.06 -7.14 29.42
C ALA A 23 -25.51 -7.07 28.91
N LYS A 24 -26.43 -6.45 29.65
CA LYS A 24 -27.84 -6.31 29.26
C LYS A 24 -28.13 -5.01 28.52
N CYS A 25 -27.48 -3.92 28.92
CA CYS A 25 -27.66 -2.60 28.30
C CYS A 25 -26.57 -2.29 27.26
N HIS A 26 -25.50 -3.07 27.21
CA HIS A 26 -24.31 -2.86 26.38
C HIS A 26 -23.71 -1.46 26.53
N LYS A 27 -23.74 -0.90 27.74
CA LYS A 27 -23.17 0.42 28.07
C LYS A 27 -21.96 0.27 28.97
N ILE A 28 -20.97 1.13 28.73
CA ILE A 28 -19.73 1.24 29.50
C ILE A 28 -19.77 2.54 30.29
N TRP A 29 -19.29 2.52 31.53
CA TRP A 29 -19.11 3.71 32.36
C TRP A 29 -17.89 3.58 33.27
N LEU A 30 -17.39 4.71 33.78
CA LEU A 30 -16.30 4.74 34.76
C LEU A 30 -16.85 4.44 36.15
N LEU A 31 -16.26 3.46 36.85
CA LEU A 31 -16.62 3.11 38.21
C LEU A 31 -15.76 3.88 39.20
N GLU A 32 -16.38 4.55 40.18
CA GLU A 32 -15.66 5.14 41.33
C GLU A 32 -15.22 4.07 42.34
N THR A 33 -15.83 2.88 42.32
CA THR A 33 -15.52 1.75 43.23
C THR A 33 -15.56 0.40 42.50
N GLU A 34 -14.79 -0.60 42.96
CA GLU A 34 -14.65 -1.92 42.32
C GLU A 34 -15.93 -2.78 42.27
N GLN A 35 -17.09 -2.27 42.70
CA GLN A 35 -18.38 -2.96 42.63
C GLN A 35 -19.46 -1.97 42.21
N GLY A 36 -19.88 -2.02 40.94
CA GLY A 36 -20.91 -1.14 40.40
C GLY A 36 -22.24 -1.84 40.20
N VAL A 37 -23.33 -1.20 40.63
CA VAL A 37 -24.68 -1.50 40.12
C VAL A 37 -24.91 -0.61 38.90
N CYS A 38 -25.40 -1.20 37.80
CA CYS A 38 -25.71 -0.46 36.58
C CYS A 38 -26.77 0.62 36.87
N ARG A 39 -26.43 1.90 36.67
CA ARG A 39 -27.35 3.02 36.95
C ARG A 39 -28.60 3.02 36.07
N TRP A 40 -28.59 2.31 34.94
CA TRP A 40 -29.72 2.23 34.02
C TRP A 40 -30.68 1.06 34.28
N CYS A 41 -30.20 -0.06 34.84
CA CYS A 41 -31.03 -1.25 35.02
C CYS A 41 -31.02 -1.83 36.44
N GLY A 42 -30.26 -1.23 37.37
CA GLY A 42 -30.24 -1.62 38.79
C GLY A 42 -29.61 -2.99 39.08
N GLN A 43 -28.91 -3.60 38.12
CA GLN A 43 -28.31 -4.93 38.27
C GLN A 43 -26.81 -4.84 38.60
N PRO A 44 -26.26 -5.77 39.40
CA PRO A 44 -24.83 -5.82 39.69
C PRO A 44 -24.03 -6.07 38.40
N SER A 45 -22.93 -5.34 38.23
CA SER A 45 -21.99 -5.51 37.11
C SER A 45 -20.71 -6.17 37.59
N SER A 46 -20.10 -7.02 36.76
CA SER A 46 -18.79 -7.61 37.04
C SER A 46 -17.69 -6.71 36.47
N CYS A 47 -16.77 -6.26 37.30
CA CYS A 47 -15.62 -5.46 36.88
C CYS A 47 -14.68 -6.30 36.01
N GLN A 48 -14.39 -5.84 34.79
CA GLN A 48 -13.29 -6.37 33.99
C GLN A 48 -12.03 -5.60 34.34
N THR A 49 -11.30 -6.05 35.38
CA THR A 49 -9.92 -5.59 35.57
C THR A 49 -9.06 -6.26 34.52
N THR A 50 -8.40 -5.48 33.66
CA THR A 50 -7.22 -5.92 32.90
C THR A 50 -6.05 -6.14 33.87
N ARG A 51 -6.18 -7.13 34.75
CA ARG A 51 -5.03 -7.63 35.50
C ARG A 51 -4.09 -8.27 34.49
N THR A 52 -2.95 -7.64 34.26
CA THR A 52 -1.79 -8.21 33.60
C THR A 52 -1.47 -9.54 34.27
N ILE A 53 -1.83 -10.63 33.59
CA ILE A 53 -1.44 -11.98 33.97
C ILE A 53 0.07 -12.03 33.81
N ALA A 54 0.80 -12.17 34.92
CA ALA A 54 2.23 -12.45 34.91
C ALA A 54 2.49 -13.61 33.94
N LEU A 55 3.31 -13.35 32.92
CA LEU A 55 3.69 -14.31 31.88
C LEU A 55 4.26 -15.56 32.56
N ARG A 56 3.49 -16.65 32.57
CA ARG A 56 4.02 -17.97 32.89
C ARG A 56 5.04 -18.30 31.81
N SER A 57 6.28 -18.60 32.21
CA SER A 57 7.36 -18.96 31.30
C SER A 57 6.92 -20.11 30.40
N PHE A 58 6.76 -19.86 29.11
CA PHE A 58 6.58 -20.92 28.13
C PHE A 58 7.92 -21.62 27.93
N LYS A 59 8.07 -22.77 28.57
CA LYS A 59 9.12 -23.75 28.25
C LYS A 59 8.97 -24.11 26.76
N SER A 60 10.01 -23.82 25.97
CA SER A 60 10.08 -24.15 24.55
C SER A 60 10.16 -25.65 24.35
N ASN A 61 9.03 -26.30 24.06
CA ASN A 61 9.01 -27.67 23.56
C ASN A 61 9.01 -27.67 22.02
N GLY A 62 10.11 -28.19 21.46
CA GLY A 62 10.28 -28.80 20.14
C GLY A 62 9.39 -28.36 18.98
N SER A 63 10.02 -27.79 17.96
CA SER A 63 9.54 -27.60 16.58
C SER A 63 8.67 -28.77 16.09
N ARG A 64 7.34 -28.60 16.18
CA ARG A 64 6.41 -29.26 15.27
C ARG A 64 6.14 -28.28 14.15
N SER A 65 6.71 -28.58 12.98
CA SER A 65 6.36 -27.96 11.71
C SER A 65 4.85 -27.83 11.63
N ARG A 66 4.35 -26.58 11.69
CA ARG A 66 2.95 -26.31 11.40
C ARG A 66 2.72 -26.76 9.96
N LYS A 67 1.95 -27.84 9.79
CA LYS A 67 1.38 -28.22 8.50
C LYS A 67 0.81 -26.95 7.88
N GLN A 68 1.30 -26.61 6.69
CA GLN A 68 0.77 -25.50 5.91
C GLN A 68 -0.74 -25.66 5.83
N VAL A 69 -1.46 -24.58 6.13
CA VAL A 69 -2.91 -24.48 5.92
C VAL A 69 -3.14 -24.82 4.43
N PRO A 70 -4.14 -25.66 4.08
CA PRO A 70 -4.42 -25.96 2.69
C PRO A 70 -4.56 -24.64 1.92
N VAL A 71 -3.89 -24.54 0.77
CA VAL A 71 -4.03 -23.41 -0.15
C VAL A 71 -5.53 -23.18 -0.32
N LYS A 72 -6.03 -22.05 0.21
CA LYS A 72 -7.42 -21.66 0.07
C LYS A 72 -7.60 -21.45 -1.44
N SER A 73 -8.23 -22.42 -2.11
CA SER A 73 -8.65 -22.26 -3.50
C SER A 73 -9.42 -20.94 -3.56
N ASN A 74 -8.97 -20.01 -4.40
CA ASN A 74 -9.51 -18.65 -4.45
C ASN A 74 -10.94 -18.61 -5.04
N GLY A 75 -11.66 -19.73 -5.08
CA GLY A 75 -13.01 -19.83 -5.64
C GLY A 75 -13.08 -19.73 -7.16
N TYR A 76 -12.02 -19.28 -7.85
CA TYR A 76 -12.00 -19.03 -9.29
C TYR A 76 -11.59 -20.22 -10.17
N ASP A 77 -11.33 -21.40 -9.57
CA ASP A 77 -10.81 -22.58 -10.28
C ASP A 77 -11.81 -23.22 -11.26
N HIS A 78 -13.08 -22.82 -11.20
CA HIS A 78 -14.17 -23.32 -12.04
C HIS A 78 -14.56 -22.37 -13.17
N LEU A 79 -13.81 -21.28 -13.37
CA LEU A 79 -14.11 -20.33 -14.45
C LEU A 79 -13.73 -20.93 -15.81
N GLU A 80 -14.67 -20.88 -16.74
CA GLU A 80 -14.52 -21.36 -18.12
C GLU A 80 -14.75 -20.23 -19.13
N GLY A 81 -14.21 -20.38 -20.34
CA GLY A 81 -14.42 -19.44 -21.45
C GLY A 81 -13.82 -18.04 -21.21
N GLU A 82 -14.58 -16.99 -21.54
CA GLU A 82 -14.16 -15.58 -21.45
C GLU A 82 -13.81 -15.16 -20.02
N TRP A 83 -14.54 -15.69 -19.02
CA TRP A 83 -14.28 -15.41 -17.62
C TRP A 83 -12.90 -15.89 -17.15
N LEU A 84 -12.40 -17.01 -17.69
CA LEU A 84 -11.05 -17.48 -17.40
C LEU A 84 -9.99 -16.52 -17.94
N ILE A 85 -10.24 -15.91 -19.11
CA ILE A 85 -9.36 -14.90 -19.69
C ILE A 85 -9.36 -13.65 -18.80
N TYR A 86 -10.52 -13.20 -18.36
CA TYR A 86 -10.65 -12.05 -17.45
C TYR A 86 -9.93 -12.28 -16.13
N TYR A 87 -10.08 -13.47 -15.56
CA TYR A 87 -9.37 -13.86 -14.36
C TYR A 87 -7.85 -13.84 -14.54
N ARG A 88 -7.32 -14.35 -15.67
CA ARG A 88 -5.88 -14.30 -15.97
C ARG A 88 -5.35 -12.89 -16.08
N VAL A 89 -6.12 -11.97 -16.65
CA VAL A 89 -5.75 -10.55 -16.70
C VAL A 89 -5.84 -9.95 -15.30
N ALA A 90 -6.95 -10.11 -14.59
CA ALA A 90 -7.20 -9.52 -13.27
C ALA A 90 -6.19 -9.98 -12.20
N SER A 91 -5.85 -11.26 -12.17
CA SER A 91 -4.88 -11.83 -11.21
C SER A 91 -3.49 -11.19 -11.33
N GLN A 92 -3.09 -10.71 -12.51
CA GLN A 92 -1.84 -9.97 -12.70
C GLN A 92 -1.87 -8.56 -12.08
N PHE A 93 -3.03 -8.01 -11.74
CA PHE A 93 -3.15 -6.67 -11.14
C PHE A 93 -3.61 -6.69 -9.69
N ALA A 94 -4.25 -7.78 -9.23
CA ALA A 94 -4.79 -7.91 -7.88
C ALA A 94 -3.77 -7.55 -6.77
N HIS A 95 -2.50 -7.92 -6.95
CA HIS A 95 -1.43 -7.63 -5.98
C HIS A 95 -1.12 -6.13 -5.79
N LYS A 96 -1.65 -5.25 -6.67
CA LYS A 96 -1.45 -3.80 -6.61
C LYS A 96 -2.42 -3.09 -5.66
N ALA A 97 -3.42 -3.78 -5.12
CA ALA A 97 -4.25 -3.29 -4.03
C ALA A 97 -3.64 -3.63 -2.65
N LEU A 98 -4.21 -3.05 -1.60
CA LEU A 98 -3.97 -3.51 -0.23
C LEU A 98 -4.25 -5.00 -0.11
N SER A 99 -3.55 -5.69 0.81
CA SER A 99 -3.65 -7.14 0.96
C SER A 99 -5.07 -7.65 1.19
N GLU A 100 -5.88 -6.86 1.89
CA GLU A 100 -7.27 -7.16 2.23
C GLU A 100 -8.20 -6.98 1.03
N ASP A 101 -7.90 -6.03 0.13
CA ASP A 101 -8.74 -5.67 -1.01
C ASP A 101 -8.31 -6.36 -2.32
N ARG A 102 -7.34 -7.29 -2.28
CA ARG A 102 -6.84 -7.94 -3.50
C ARG A 102 -7.92 -8.73 -4.22
N GLU A 103 -8.79 -9.40 -3.46
CA GLU A 103 -9.92 -10.17 -4.00
C GLU A 103 -10.98 -9.24 -4.58
N ASP A 104 -11.23 -8.11 -3.92
CA ASP A 104 -12.19 -7.09 -4.38
C ASP A 104 -11.71 -6.44 -5.67
N LEU A 105 -10.45 -5.99 -5.73
CA LEU A 105 -9.88 -5.43 -6.96
C LEU A 105 -9.88 -6.46 -8.11
N LEU A 106 -9.58 -7.72 -7.80
CA LEU A 106 -9.64 -8.79 -8.80
C LEU A 106 -11.06 -8.92 -9.37
N HIS A 107 -12.06 -8.91 -8.49
CA HIS A 107 -13.46 -9.01 -8.87
C HIS A 107 -13.93 -7.78 -9.68
N ASP A 108 -13.56 -6.58 -9.25
CA ASP A 108 -13.86 -5.33 -9.95
C ASP A 108 -13.29 -5.32 -11.37
N ILE A 109 -12.05 -5.79 -11.56
CA ILE A 109 -11.46 -5.92 -12.89
C ILE A 109 -12.27 -6.90 -13.74
N ILE A 110 -12.68 -8.05 -13.19
CA ILE A 110 -13.46 -9.04 -13.94
C ILE A 110 -14.82 -8.48 -14.37
N ILE A 111 -15.55 -7.81 -13.45
CA ILE A 111 -16.84 -7.20 -13.77
C ILE A 111 -16.67 -6.09 -14.82
N THR A 112 -15.69 -5.21 -14.64
CA THR A 112 -15.47 -4.09 -15.57
C THR A 112 -15.11 -4.57 -16.97
N LEU A 113 -14.36 -5.67 -17.11
CA LEU A 113 -14.08 -6.29 -18.40
C LEU A 113 -15.36 -6.81 -19.07
N ALA A 114 -16.19 -7.56 -18.33
CA ALA A 114 -17.44 -8.10 -18.84
C ALA A 114 -18.44 -6.99 -19.26
N ASP A 115 -18.55 -5.93 -18.46
CA ASP A 115 -19.41 -4.80 -18.76
C ASP A 115 -18.93 -4.01 -19.98
N VAL A 116 -17.61 -3.80 -20.10
CA VAL A 116 -17.06 -3.11 -21.28
C VAL A 116 -17.25 -3.96 -22.53
N GLU A 117 -17.00 -5.26 -22.47
CA GLU A 117 -17.21 -6.16 -23.62
C GLU A 117 -18.67 -6.14 -24.09
N ARG A 118 -19.62 -6.28 -23.16
CA ARG A 118 -21.06 -6.21 -23.47
C ARG A 118 -21.43 -4.90 -24.16
N ASN A 119 -20.75 -3.80 -23.83
CA ASN A 119 -21.00 -2.47 -24.38
C ASN A 119 -20.06 -2.10 -25.55
N ASN A 120 -19.13 -2.97 -25.96
CA ASN A 120 -18.10 -2.67 -26.95
C ASN A 120 -18.63 -2.70 -28.41
N GLY A 121 -19.86 -3.15 -28.61
CA GLY A 121 -20.44 -3.39 -29.93
C GLY A 121 -19.69 -4.50 -30.70
N HIS A 122 -19.71 -4.47 -32.04
CA HIS A 122 -19.03 -5.48 -32.88
C HIS A 122 -17.50 -5.31 -32.99
N LYS A 123 -16.86 -4.64 -32.02
CA LYS A 123 -15.41 -4.44 -32.04
C LYS A 123 -14.70 -5.60 -31.35
N PRO A 124 -13.52 -6.00 -31.83
CA PRO A 124 -12.76 -7.07 -31.20
C PRO A 124 -12.31 -6.64 -29.80
N PHE A 125 -12.64 -7.44 -28.80
CA PHE A 125 -12.19 -7.25 -27.43
C PHE A 125 -10.83 -7.91 -27.24
N THR A 126 -9.77 -7.18 -27.58
CA THR A 126 -8.40 -7.69 -27.55
C THR A 126 -7.80 -7.66 -26.14
N GLU A 127 -6.85 -8.56 -25.86
CA GLU A 127 -6.16 -8.63 -24.57
C GLU A 127 -5.50 -7.29 -24.18
N ALA A 128 -4.97 -6.54 -25.16
CA ALA A 128 -4.40 -5.21 -24.92
C ALA A 128 -5.42 -4.20 -24.36
N ILE A 129 -6.69 -4.29 -24.80
CA ILE A 129 -7.78 -3.47 -24.24
C ILE A 129 -8.06 -3.93 -22.80
N MET A 130 -8.07 -5.24 -22.56
CA MET A 130 -8.28 -5.79 -21.22
C MET A 130 -7.21 -5.30 -20.22
N TYR A 131 -5.93 -5.33 -20.60
CA TYR A 131 -4.84 -4.78 -19.78
C TYR A 131 -5.00 -3.29 -19.47
N ARG A 132 -5.51 -2.50 -20.44
CA ARG A 132 -5.79 -1.07 -20.21
C ARG A 132 -6.94 -0.86 -19.24
N ILE A 133 -8.00 -1.65 -19.35
CA ILE A 133 -9.14 -1.61 -18.43
C ILE A 133 -8.69 -2.01 -17.02
N ALA A 134 -7.93 -3.11 -16.89
CA ALA A 134 -7.38 -3.54 -15.60
C ALA A 134 -6.48 -2.49 -14.97
N SER A 135 -5.58 -1.88 -15.76
CA SER A 135 -4.74 -0.78 -15.28
C SER A 135 -5.57 0.45 -14.86
N ARG A 136 -6.69 0.71 -15.53
CA ARG A 136 -7.60 1.80 -15.18
C ARG A 136 -8.34 1.52 -13.88
N ALA A 137 -8.86 0.30 -13.71
CA ALA A 137 -9.54 -0.14 -12.49
C ALA A 137 -8.63 -0.02 -11.26
N VAL A 138 -7.35 -0.40 -11.37
CA VAL A 138 -6.36 -0.18 -10.30
C VAL A 138 -6.20 1.30 -9.95
N ALA A 139 -6.15 2.17 -10.96
CA ALA A 139 -6.05 3.60 -10.73
C ALA A 139 -7.33 4.18 -10.10
N ASP A 140 -8.50 3.63 -10.44
CA ASP A 140 -9.77 4.00 -9.84
C ASP A 140 -9.84 3.51 -8.38
N TYR A 141 -9.38 2.28 -8.08
CA TYR A 141 -9.22 1.76 -6.72
C TYR A 141 -8.39 2.70 -5.83
N TRP A 142 -7.20 3.08 -6.27
CA TRP A 142 -6.33 3.96 -5.49
C TRP A 142 -6.91 5.37 -5.30
N ARG A 143 -7.69 5.87 -6.27
CA ARG A 143 -8.40 7.15 -6.12
C ARG A 143 -9.53 7.06 -5.09
N SER A 144 -10.34 6.01 -5.15
CA SER A 144 -11.39 5.76 -4.14
C SER A 144 -10.79 5.59 -2.75
N HIS A 145 -9.72 4.81 -2.62
CA HIS A 145 -9.03 4.61 -1.35
C HIS A 145 -8.47 5.93 -0.79
N TYR A 146 -7.86 6.75 -1.65
CA TYR A 146 -7.37 8.08 -1.26
C TYR A 146 -8.51 9.01 -0.83
N GLU A 147 -9.65 8.99 -1.52
CA GLU A 147 -10.83 9.77 -1.16
C GLU A 147 -11.40 9.35 0.20
N ILE A 148 -11.50 8.04 0.48
CA ILE A 148 -11.96 7.53 1.77
C ILE A 148 -11.02 7.96 2.90
N THR A 149 -9.71 7.90 2.65
CA THR A 149 -8.70 8.17 3.68
C THR A 149 -8.50 9.66 3.94
N ASN A 150 -8.50 10.48 2.88
CA ASN A 150 -8.14 11.91 2.96
C ASN A 150 -9.34 12.86 2.75
N GLY A 151 -10.52 12.33 2.41
CA GLY A 151 -11.74 13.11 2.20
C GLY A 151 -11.75 13.97 0.92
N LEU A 152 -10.73 13.87 0.05
CA LEU A 152 -10.55 14.74 -1.10
C LEU A 152 -9.86 14.01 -2.27
N ASP A 153 -10.52 13.84 -3.41
CA ASP A 153 -9.87 13.48 -4.68
C ASP A 153 -10.17 14.51 -5.79
N CYS A 154 -9.14 14.82 -6.59
CA CYS A 154 -9.24 15.64 -7.80
C CYS A 154 -9.94 14.91 -8.96
N GLY A 155 -10.07 13.57 -8.88
CA GLY A 155 -10.81 12.72 -9.83
C GLY A 155 -12.24 13.20 -10.09
N HIS A 156 -12.89 13.75 -9.05
CA HIS A 156 -14.25 14.30 -9.09
C HIS A 156 -14.35 15.78 -9.49
N CYS A 157 -13.23 16.48 -9.74
CA CYS A 157 -13.28 17.89 -10.17
C CYS A 157 -13.89 18.03 -11.58
N SER A 158 -14.77 19.01 -11.75
CA SER A 158 -15.41 19.29 -13.03
C SER A 158 -14.42 19.80 -14.08
N LYS A 159 -14.75 19.65 -15.37
CA LYS A 159 -13.92 20.18 -16.47
C LYS A 159 -13.71 21.69 -16.35
N ALA A 160 -14.74 22.42 -15.92
CA ALA A 160 -14.64 23.86 -15.69
C ALA A 160 -13.67 24.20 -14.55
N GLN A 161 -13.74 23.49 -13.42
CA GLN A 161 -12.80 23.67 -12.30
C GLN A 161 -11.37 23.40 -12.74
N ARG A 162 -11.11 22.27 -13.43
CA ARG A 162 -9.77 21.94 -13.93
C ARG A 162 -9.24 22.95 -14.93
N HIS A 163 -10.10 23.48 -15.80
CA HIS A 163 -9.73 24.54 -16.74
C HIS A 163 -9.32 25.82 -16.00
N THR A 164 -10.08 26.23 -14.98
CA THR A 164 -9.74 27.39 -14.14
C THR A 164 -8.42 27.15 -13.39
N CYS A 165 -8.21 25.96 -12.82
CA CYS A 165 -6.94 25.61 -12.17
C CYS A 165 -5.77 25.69 -13.14
N ARG A 166 -5.91 25.22 -14.39
CA ARG A 166 -4.85 25.31 -15.41
C ARG A 166 -4.60 26.75 -15.85
N LYS A 167 -5.67 27.55 -16.03
CA LYS A 167 -5.55 28.95 -16.45
C LYS A 167 -4.81 29.79 -15.41
N ASN A 168 -5.06 29.50 -14.14
CA ASN A 168 -4.54 30.27 -13.02
C ASN A 168 -3.34 29.59 -12.32
N ASP A 169 -2.83 28.49 -12.87
CA ASP A 169 -1.75 27.65 -12.30
C ASP A 169 -1.96 27.26 -10.82
N LEU A 170 -3.20 26.96 -10.43
CA LEU A 170 -3.60 26.68 -9.04
C LEU A 170 -3.44 25.20 -8.64
N TYR A 171 -2.71 24.40 -9.42
CA TYR A 171 -2.56 22.97 -9.13
C TYR A 171 -1.70 22.72 -7.88
N THR A 172 -0.68 23.53 -7.66
CA THR A 172 0.18 23.53 -6.47
C THR A 172 -0.57 23.88 -5.18
N GLU A 173 -1.59 24.73 -5.29
CA GLU A 173 -2.42 25.16 -4.16
C GLU A 173 -3.65 24.28 -3.95
N CYS A 174 -3.87 23.30 -4.83
CA CYS A 174 -5.06 22.48 -4.80
C CYS A 174 -5.12 21.70 -3.48
N PRO A 175 -6.18 21.88 -2.66
CA PRO A 175 -6.34 21.10 -1.43
C PRO A 175 -6.56 19.61 -1.71
N LYS A 176 -6.94 19.27 -2.95
CA LYS A 176 -7.18 17.90 -3.42
C LYS A 176 -5.99 17.28 -4.17
N ALA A 177 -4.91 18.04 -4.44
CA ALA A 177 -3.75 17.49 -5.12
C ALA A 177 -2.81 16.84 -4.11
N ILE A 178 -2.15 15.76 -4.51
CA ILE A 178 -1.01 15.21 -3.77
C ILE A 178 0.06 16.31 -3.75
N LYS A 179 0.28 16.89 -2.57
CA LYS A 179 1.31 17.91 -2.38
C LYS A 179 2.66 17.19 -2.26
N LEU A 180 3.55 17.48 -3.19
CA LEU A 180 4.94 17.07 -3.07
C LEU A 180 5.58 17.96 -1.99
N GLU A 181 5.82 17.38 -0.82
CA GLU A 181 6.54 18.05 0.26
C GLU A 181 8.04 18.06 -0.03
N ARG A 182 8.73 19.10 0.44
CA ARG A 182 10.21 19.17 0.31
C ARG A 182 10.84 18.20 1.30
N LEU A 183 11.87 17.47 0.88
CA LEU A 183 12.63 16.59 1.77
C LEU A 183 13.23 17.36 2.96
N ASN A 184 13.63 18.61 2.76
CA ASN A 184 14.21 19.46 3.80
C ASN A 184 13.16 20.10 4.72
N LYS A 185 11.90 19.62 4.68
CA LYS A 185 10.84 20.15 5.53
C LYS A 185 11.13 19.75 6.99
N PRO A 186 11.15 20.68 7.95
CA PRO A 186 11.31 20.31 9.36
C PRO A 186 10.08 19.55 9.84
N VAL A 187 10.29 18.37 10.42
CA VAL A 187 9.30 17.44 10.98
C VAL A 187 9.77 17.01 12.37
N LEU A 188 8.83 16.82 13.28
CA LEU A 188 9.12 16.34 14.63
C LEU A 188 9.31 14.82 14.60
N ASP A 189 10.43 14.33 15.13
CA ASP A 189 10.67 12.91 15.34
C ASP A 189 9.85 12.36 16.53
N ALA A 190 9.95 11.06 16.79
CA ALA A 190 9.25 10.41 17.90
C ALA A 190 9.76 10.86 19.28
N GLU A 191 10.97 11.41 19.31
CA GLU A 191 11.69 11.93 20.49
C GLU A 191 11.43 13.43 20.73
N GLY A 192 10.71 14.10 19.84
CA GLY A 192 10.33 15.52 19.93
C GLY A 192 11.36 16.53 19.39
N ASN A 193 12.41 16.07 18.69
CA ASN A 193 13.38 16.93 18.02
C ASN A 193 12.93 17.31 16.60
N VAL A 194 13.43 18.44 16.10
CA VAL A 194 13.17 18.90 14.74
C VAL A 194 14.20 18.24 13.81
N THR A 195 13.74 17.28 13.01
CA THR A 195 14.51 16.57 11.97
C THR A 195 13.99 16.93 10.58
N GLU A 196 14.78 16.75 9.52
CA GLU A 196 14.26 16.97 8.16
C GLU A 196 13.41 15.76 7.72
N LEU A 197 12.32 16.00 6.98
CA LEU A 197 11.43 14.94 6.46
C LEU A 197 12.21 13.85 5.71
N GLY A 198 13.26 14.23 4.99
CA GLY A 198 14.15 13.32 4.27
C GLY A 198 14.92 12.35 5.18
N GLU A 199 15.21 12.74 6.43
CA GLU A 199 15.86 11.88 7.43
C GLU A 199 14.89 10.85 8.03
N LEU A 200 13.59 11.13 7.98
CA LEU A 200 12.52 10.25 8.47
C LEU A 200 11.99 9.28 7.42
N ILE A 201 12.22 9.56 6.13
CA ILE A 201 11.97 8.60 5.05
C ILE A 201 13.07 7.55 5.16
N ALA A 202 12.75 6.44 5.84
CA ALA A 202 13.57 5.24 6.07
C ALA A 202 15.02 5.33 5.55
N ASP A 203 15.97 5.42 6.49
CA ASP A 203 17.42 5.32 6.24
C ASP A 203 17.67 4.19 5.21
N ASP A 204 18.43 4.48 4.15
CA ASP A 204 18.83 3.58 3.04
C ASP A 204 19.52 2.29 3.56
N LYS A 205 19.77 2.20 4.86
CA LYS A 205 20.18 0.99 5.57
C LYS A 205 19.07 -0.04 5.78
N THR A 206 17.81 0.27 5.47
CA THR A 206 16.69 -0.68 5.41
C THR A 206 16.37 -1.15 4.00
N LEU A 207 16.95 -0.51 2.99
CA LEU A 207 17.08 -1.12 1.67
C LEU A 207 18.15 -2.19 1.79
N ASP A 208 17.76 -3.46 1.63
CA ASP A 208 18.72 -4.55 1.52
C ASP A 208 19.61 -4.27 0.29
N LEU A 209 20.75 -3.63 0.52
CA LEU A 209 21.81 -3.45 -0.47
C LEU A 209 22.17 -4.78 -1.19
N PRO A 210 22.12 -5.96 -0.54
CA PRO A 210 22.26 -7.24 -1.25
C PRO A 210 21.13 -7.50 -2.25
N ASP A 211 19.89 -7.13 -1.93
CA ASP A 211 18.74 -7.27 -2.82
C ASP A 211 18.83 -6.27 -3.98
N TRP A 212 19.33 -5.06 -3.76
CA TRP A 212 19.43 -4.07 -4.83
C TRP A 212 20.66 -4.25 -5.75
N THR A 213 21.72 -4.87 -5.23
CA THR A 213 22.86 -5.34 -6.03
C THR A 213 22.61 -6.71 -6.67
N ASN A 214 21.48 -7.35 -6.38
CA ASN A 214 21.11 -8.61 -7.01
C ASN A 214 20.90 -8.36 -8.51
N PRO A 215 21.71 -8.99 -9.38
CA PRO A 215 21.62 -8.79 -10.82
C PRO A 215 20.23 -9.13 -11.35
N SER A 216 19.44 -9.94 -10.63
CA SER A 216 18.07 -10.29 -10.99
C SER A 216 17.16 -9.07 -11.15
N PHE A 217 17.25 -8.05 -10.28
CA PHE A 217 16.41 -6.84 -10.40
C PHE A 217 16.83 -5.93 -11.55
N PHE A 218 18.14 -5.85 -11.80
CA PHE A 218 18.66 -5.15 -12.97
C PHE A 218 18.20 -5.83 -14.27
N LEU A 219 18.28 -7.17 -14.31
CA LEU A 219 17.87 -7.99 -15.45
C LEU A 219 16.36 -7.93 -15.72
N LEU A 220 15.51 -7.81 -14.68
CA LEU A 220 14.05 -7.64 -14.83
C LEU A 220 13.67 -6.37 -15.63
N GLY A 221 14.52 -5.35 -15.64
CA GLY A 221 14.32 -4.13 -16.42
C GLY A 221 14.69 -4.25 -17.90
N TYR A 222 15.41 -5.31 -18.31
CA TYR A 222 15.87 -5.47 -19.68
C TYR A 222 14.95 -6.37 -20.52
N PRO A 223 14.82 -6.08 -21.83
CA PRO A 223 14.19 -7.01 -22.77
C PRO A 223 14.85 -8.39 -22.73
N GLN A 224 14.06 -9.46 -22.63
CA GLN A 224 14.51 -10.86 -22.57
C GLN A 224 15.59 -11.21 -23.62
N ARG A 225 15.46 -10.63 -24.82
CA ARG A 225 16.38 -10.87 -25.94
C ARG A 225 17.80 -10.35 -25.68
N LEU A 226 17.97 -9.28 -24.90
CA LEU A 226 19.30 -8.79 -24.53
C LEU A 226 19.96 -9.67 -23.48
N ILE A 227 19.18 -10.26 -22.58
CA ILE A 227 19.67 -11.20 -21.57
C ILE A 227 20.23 -12.45 -22.29
N GLN A 228 19.48 -13.00 -23.25
CA GLN A 228 19.94 -14.12 -24.08
C GLN A 228 21.21 -13.80 -24.88
N ILE A 229 21.32 -12.57 -25.41
CA ILE A 229 22.53 -12.10 -26.11
C ILE A 229 23.71 -12.03 -25.15
N ALA A 230 23.50 -11.55 -23.93
CA ALA A 230 24.55 -11.47 -22.91
C ALA A 230 25.02 -12.86 -22.46
N GLU A 231 24.10 -13.81 -22.27
CA GLU A 231 24.41 -15.22 -21.97
C GLU A 231 25.26 -15.86 -23.07
N LYS A 232 24.92 -15.65 -24.34
CA LYS A 232 25.73 -16.14 -25.49
C LYS A 232 27.15 -15.58 -25.46
N ILE A 233 27.30 -14.29 -25.17
CA ILE A 233 28.62 -13.64 -25.04
C ILE A 233 29.40 -14.24 -23.87
N GLN A 234 28.75 -14.45 -22.72
CA GLN A 234 29.37 -15.03 -21.53
C GLN A 234 29.83 -16.48 -21.78
N ASN A 235 29.04 -17.25 -22.53
CA ASN A 235 29.35 -18.63 -22.91
C ASN A 235 30.37 -18.71 -24.07
N GLY A 236 30.80 -17.58 -24.64
CA GLY A 236 31.73 -17.54 -25.78
C GLY A 236 31.13 -17.99 -27.11
N GLU A 237 29.81 -17.98 -27.23
CA GLU A 237 29.11 -18.33 -28.47
C GLU A 237 29.13 -17.18 -29.48
N ASN A 238 29.18 -17.52 -30.76
CA ASN A 238 29.07 -16.52 -31.82
C ASN A 238 27.65 -15.96 -31.92
N LEU A 239 27.54 -14.62 -31.89
CA LEU A 239 26.27 -13.93 -32.06
C LEU A 239 25.73 -14.13 -33.48
N THR A 240 24.44 -14.44 -33.58
CA THR A 240 23.77 -14.47 -34.89
C THR A 240 23.72 -13.06 -35.50
N PRO A 241 23.59 -12.93 -36.84
CA PRO A 241 23.48 -11.62 -37.49
C PRO A 241 22.32 -10.77 -36.96
N THR A 242 21.20 -11.43 -36.62
CA THR A 242 20.02 -10.78 -36.06
C THR A 242 20.24 -10.29 -34.63
N ASP A 243 20.93 -11.08 -33.81
CA ASP A 243 21.31 -10.72 -32.44
C ASP A 243 22.32 -9.57 -32.42
N SER A 244 23.31 -9.60 -33.32
CA SER A 244 24.28 -8.51 -33.49
C SER A 244 23.61 -7.20 -33.90
N GLN A 245 22.66 -7.24 -34.85
CA GLN A 245 21.89 -6.05 -35.23
C GLN A 245 21.01 -5.54 -34.08
N TYR A 246 20.40 -6.44 -33.30
CA TYR A 246 19.56 -6.07 -32.17
C TYR A 246 20.37 -5.36 -31.08
N LEU A 247 21.54 -5.91 -30.72
CA LEU A 247 22.48 -5.33 -29.77
C LEU A 247 22.99 -3.95 -30.25
N TRP A 248 23.32 -3.81 -31.53
CA TRP A 248 23.76 -2.54 -32.12
C TRP A 248 22.71 -1.44 -32.02
N ARG A 249 21.45 -1.74 -32.36
CA ARG A 249 20.33 -0.77 -32.25
C ARG A 249 20.13 -0.31 -30.82
N PHE A 250 20.18 -1.25 -29.87
CA PHE A 250 20.02 -0.93 -28.45
C PHE A 250 21.15 -0.03 -27.95
N ARG A 251 22.41 -0.37 -28.26
CA ARG A 251 23.58 0.47 -27.92
C ARG A 251 23.46 1.88 -28.48
N LYS A 252 23.09 2.03 -29.76
CA LYS A 252 22.92 3.33 -30.41
C LYS A 252 21.83 4.20 -29.76
N ARG A 253 20.78 3.58 -29.21
CA ARG A 253 19.69 4.28 -28.52
C ARG A 253 20.09 4.78 -27.13
N GLU A 254 20.81 3.96 -26.36
CA GLU A 254 21.25 4.32 -25.00
C GLU A 254 22.47 5.24 -24.98
N GLN A 255 23.19 5.33 -26.11
CA GLN A 255 24.28 6.27 -26.29
C GLN A 255 23.72 7.70 -26.37
N LYS A 256 23.66 8.40 -25.24
CA LYS A 256 23.43 9.85 -25.22
C LYS A 256 24.60 10.53 -25.92
N GLU A 257 24.31 11.51 -26.79
CA GLU A 257 25.35 12.41 -27.29
C GLU A 257 26.02 13.05 -26.07
N LEU A 258 27.31 12.79 -25.89
CA LEU A 258 28.12 13.62 -25.01
C LEU A 258 28.08 15.01 -25.63
N LEU A 259 27.28 15.91 -25.05
CA LEU A 259 27.36 17.33 -25.40
C LEU A 259 28.83 17.73 -25.24
N ALA A 260 29.46 18.05 -26.37
CA ALA A 260 30.82 18.54 -26.40
C ALA A 260 30.87 19.80 -25.52
N VAL A 261 31.65 19.72 -24.44
CA VAL A 261 32.05 20.86 -23.61
C VAL A 261 32.92 21.78 -24.43
#